data_AF-A0A395XDW0-F1
#
_entry.id   AF-A0A395XDW0-F1
#
_cell.length_a   1.000
_cell.length_b   1.000
_cell.length_c   1.000
_cell.angle_alpha   90.00
_cell.angle_beta   90.00
_cell.angle_gamma   90.00
#
_symmetry.space_group_name_H-M   'P 1'
#
loop_
_entity.id
_entity.type
_entity.pdbx_description
1 polymer ?
#
loop_
_entity_poly.entity_id
_entity_poly.type
_entity_poly.pdbx_seq_one_letter_code
_entity_poly.pdbx_strand_id
1 'polypeptide(L)'
;MAETRPLRRIKLTRLFPEGINPDNPDDMMRLTRAIQEKAAKDPDKYGGYLIDSISDDGQYAIIAPMAMPTDDKTLQKLVTQGEARAEEIDVADSIGEARQKQTVDRIELNYASSTDPTIIHEPGKTWKVIDFIPRTSVKCAVMLQLMDERTISVRQQFADALGVARYPWQIRITPTAEGGWKIRIRSTTLTYRPSTHDRKLQETVESVGAPGWFFKGDADNGVITVYPGMLPTFPKVINPPQQMWDSADLHHGYFAMRLPDRGRETGDLLANNWQDAPGVLVAGASNGGKSVVINNLVYSALSAGCDIAVCDDADKSADFIWCRDWVIDHGWGCDSKESIAATLQHVLDICAHRANLIKQYGKMNYYGLPEDVRRENPVLLLVCDEIAQWASPLTVPPGLSKDNPTRIKMEYEKGINATNYMLLRLISQKARFAGICFLYASQSATAPNGLDPSVRTNLSSRIIVGAKVADSVRDNVLNDAKSAPKVGEYLISSGVSVGTGVCELGGKEACVYKSFYVDDKAHGLEFSDILRQHLMQRRPPQGNGQAGHWDWESIVRTVPAAAEKPDDGSMYADDDEPVSRLEQEGGFGEDGRDVAERDAPLRGAARAAHMSAIEQAKLTAQLSAEKGM
;
A
#
# COMPACT_ATOMS: atom_id res chain seq x y z
N MET A 1 -12.80 -39.01 13.31
CA MET A 1 -13.67 -38.81 12.12
C MET A 1 -13.93 -37.33 12.03
N ALA A 2 -13.35 -36.63 11.06
CA ALA A 2 -13.66 -35.22 10.85
C ALA A 2 -15.15 -35.12 10.46
N GLU A 3 -15.89 -34.21 11.10
CA GLU A 3 -17.29 -33.94 10.72
C GLU A 3 -17.33 -33.66 9.21
N THR A 4 -18.01 -34.52 8.47
CA THR A 4 -18.23 -34.34 7.04
C THR A 4 -19.14 -33.13 6.86
N ARG A 5 -18.51 -31.98 6.60
CA ARG A 5 -19.21 -30.75 6.23
C ARG A 5 -20.24 -31.05 5.12
N PRO A 6 -21.52 -30.65 5.27
CA PRO A 6 -22.59 -31.08 4.37
C PRO A 6 -22.52 -30.36 3.01
N LEU A 7 -23.12 -30.95 1.98
CA LEU A 7 -23.42 -30.25 0.73
C LEU A 7 -24.28 -29.02 1.02
N ARG A 8 -24.05 -27.92 0.30
CA ARG A 8 -24.85 -26.70 0.45
C ARG A 8 -25.42 -26.27 -0.89
N ARG A 9 -26.66 -25.78 -0.84
CA ARG A 9 -27.37 -25.23 -2.01
C ARG A 9 -27.26 -23.71 -2.00
N ILE A 10 -26.82 -23.13 -3.12
CA ILE A 10 -26.75 -21.69 -3.34
C ILE A 10 -27.76 -21.31 -4.42
N LYS A 11 -28.66 -20.39 -4.10
CA LYS A 11 -29.59 -19.81 -5.08
C LYS A 11 -28.85 -18.81 -5.98
N LEU A 12 -29.01 -18.96 -7.29
CA LEU A 12 -28.30 -18.20 -8.32
C LEU A 12 -29.10 -17.05 -8.91
N THR A 13 -30.40 -16.97 -8.67
CA THR A 13 -31.32 -16.02 -9.33
C THR A 13 -30.96 -14.53 -9.20
N ARG A 14 -30.09 -14.15 -8.24
CA ARG A 14 -29.57 -12.77 -8.14
C ARG A 14 -28.37 -12.51 -9.04
N LEU A 15 -27.54 -13.53 -9.25
CA LEU A 15 -26.32 -13.45 -10.05
C LEU A 15 -26.61 -13.78 -11.53
N PHE A 16 -27.52 -14.73 -11.75
CA PHE A 16 -27.99 -15.19 -13.06
C PHE A 16 -29.53 -15.24 -13.04
N PRO A 17 -30.21 -14.13 -13.35
CA PRO A 17 -31.67 -14.07 -13.36
C PRO A 17 -32.31 -15.03 -14.37
N GLU A 18 -31.63 -15.27 -15.49
CA GLU A 18 -32.09 -16.15 -16.58
C GLU A 18 -31.59 -17.59 -16.45
N GLY A 19 -30.91 -17.93 -15.35
CA GLY A 19 -30.22 -19.21 -15.15
C GLY A 19 -28.77 -19.18 -15.62
N ILE A 20 -27.91 -19.95 -14.96
CA ILE A 20 -26.49 -20.07 -15.34
C ILE A 20 -26.34 -21.08 -16.49
N ASN A 21 -25.48 -20.76 -17.47
CA ASN A 21 -25.03 -21.74 -18.47
C ASN A 21 -23.75 -22.43 -17.97
N PRO A 22 -23.78 -23.73 -17.60
CA PRO A 22 -22.60 -24.44 -17.10
C PRO A 22 -21.50 -24.62 -18.16
N ASP A 23 -21.85 -24.56 -19.45
CA ASP A 23 -20.90 -24.70 -20.55
C ASP A 23 -20.21 -23.38 -20.91
N ASN A 24 -20.64 -22.25 -20.32
CA ASN A 24 -20.03 -20.95 -20.52
C ASN A 24 -18.94 -20.69 -19.45
N PRO A 25 -17.65 -20.63 -19.85
CA PRO A 25 -16.56 -20.42 -18.89
C PRO A 25 -16.66 -19.11 -18.11
N ASP A 26 -17.20 -18.04 -18.72
CA ASP A 26 -17.33 -16.74 -18.06
C ASP A 26 -18.36 -16.77 -16.93
N ASP A 27 -19.47 -17.48 -17.15
CA ASP A 27 -20.50 -17.66 -16.13
C ASP A 27 -19.97 -18.50 -14.97
N MET A 28 -19.21 -19.55 -15.25
CA MET A 28 -18.57 -20.37 -14.23
C MET A 28 -17.54 -19.58 -13.43
N MET A 29 -16.72 -18.75 -14.07
CA MET A 29 -15.78 -17.85 -13.36
C MET A 29 -16.50 -16.86 -12.45
N ARG A 30 -17.60 -16.26 -12.91
CA ARG A 30 -18.43 -15.35 -12.09
C ARG A 30 -19.03 -16.08 -10.88
N LEU A 31 -19.50 -17.31 -11.06
CA LEU A 31 -20.03 -18.10 -9.95
C LEU A 31 -18.94 -18.48 -8.94
N THR A 32 -17.79 -18.96 -9.42
CA THR A 32 -16.61 -19.25 -8.59
C THR A 32 -16.24 -18.03 -7.75
N ARG A 33 -16.16 -16.85 -8.37
CA ARG A 33 -15.88 -15.59 -7.67
C ARG A 33 -16.92 -15.28 -6.59
N ALA A 34 -18.21 -15.41 -6.88
CA ALA A 34 -19.27 -15.17 -5.90
C ALA A 34 -19.18 -16.13 -4.70
N ILE A 35 -18.73 -17.37 -4.92
CA ILE A 35 -18.46 -18.34 -3.84
C ILE A 35 -17.22 -17.92 -3.05
N GLN A 36 -16.14 -17.48 -3.71
CA GLN A 36 -14.94 -17.00 -3.02
C GLN A 36 -15.23 -15.76 -2.17
N GLU A 37 -16.08 -14.84 -2.63
CA GLU A 37 -16.53 -13.69 -1.85
C GLU A 37 -17.35 -14.11 -0.62
N LYS A 38 -18.23 -15.11 -0.75
CA LYS A 38 -18.95 -15.68 0.39
C LYS A 38 -18.01 -16.38 1.37
N ALA A 39 -16.99 -17.08 0.87
CA ALA A 39 -15.97 -17.74 1.68
C ALA A 39 -15.07 -16.74 2.41
N ALA A 40 -14.80 -15.58 1.84
CA ALA A 40 -14.08 -14.51 2.54
C ALA A 40 -14.91 -13.89 3.68
N LYS A 41 -16.23 -13.71 3.45
CA LYS A 41 -17.15 -13.14 4.46
C LYS A 41 -17.52 -14.09 5.58
N ASP A 42 -17.63 -15.39 5.27
CA ASP A 42 -18.00 -16.43 6.23
C ASP A 42 -17.15 -17.70 5.96
N PRO A 43 -15.87 -17.69 6.39
CA PRO A 43 -14.92 -18.78 6.16
C PRO A 43 -15.35 -20.10 6.81
N ASP A 44 -15.99 -20.03 7.98
CA ASP A 44 -16.46 -21.24 8.68
C ASP A 44 -17.54 -21.97 7.88
N LYS A 45 -18.39 -21.21 7.18
CA LYS A 45 -19.51 -21.77 6.41
C LYS A 45 -19.13 -22.20 5.00
N TYR A 46 -18.37 -21.38 4.28
CA TYR A 46 -18.09 -21.58 2.85
C TYR A 46 -16.59 -21.78 2.54
N GLY A 47 -15.70 -21.61 3.51
CA GLY A 47 -14.28 -21.88 3.36
C GLY A 47 -14.03 -23.33 2.99
N GLY A 48 -13.23 -23.54 1.95
CA GLY A 48 -12.89 -24.86 1.44
C GLY A 48 -14.04 -25.59 0.75
N TYR A 49 -14.99 -24.86 0.13
CA TYR A 49 -16.00 -25.42 -0.75
C TYR A 49 -15.69 -25.11 -2.22
N LEU A 50 -16.10 -26.02 -3.12
CA LEU A 50 -16.10 -25.86 -4.58
C LEU A 50 -17.48 -26.18 -5.15
N ILE A 51 -17.72 -25.79 -6.40
CA ILE A 51 -18.93 -26.20 -7.13
C ILE A 51 -18.85 -27.69 -7.47
N ASP A 52 -19.84 -28.44 -6.98
CA ASP A 52 -20.01 -29.87 -7.25
C ASP A 52 -20.91 -30.10 -8.47
N SER A 53 -22.05 -29.40 -8.52
CA SER A 53 -23.01 -29.51 -9.61
C SER A 53 -23.91 -28.27 -9.71
N ILE A 54 -24.52 -28.11 -10.87
CA ILE A 54 -25.53 -27.08 -11.16
C ILE A 54 -26.85 -27.79 -11.44
N SER A 55 -27.97 -27.24 -10.97
CA SER A 55 -29.29 -27.80 -11.25
C SER A 55 -29.65 -27.67 -12.73
N ASP A 56 -30.47 -28.59 -13.24
CA ASP A 56 -30.87 -28.62 -14.65
C ASP A 56 -31.54 -27.31 -15.14
N ASP A 57 -32.19 -26.59 -14.23
CA ASP A 57 -32.82 -25.28 -14.48
C ASP A 57 -31.86 -24.09 -14.38
N GLY A 58 -30.59 -24.32 -14.03
CA GLY A 58 -29.57 -23.29 -13.84
C GLY A 58 -29.82 -22.34 -12.66
N GLN A 59 -30.82 -22.60 -11.80
CA GLN A 59 -31.22 -21.68 -10.73
C GLN A 59 -30.48 -21.90 -9.41
N TYR A 60 -29.80 -23.04 -9.26
CA TYR A 60 -29.09 -23.40 -8.04
C TYR A 60 -27.74 -24.06 -8.34
N ALA A 61 -26.74 -23.71 -7.54
CA ALA A 61 -25.48 -24.45 -7.47
C ALA A 61 -25.44 -25.28 -6.19
N ILE A 62 -24.94 -26.50 -6.29
CA ILE A 62 -24.58 -27.35 -5.16
C ILE A 62 -23.07 -27.21 -4.97
N ILE A 63 -22.67 -26.82 -3.77
CA ILE A 63 -21.26 -26.75 -3.39
C ILE A 63 -20.91 -27.86 -2.39
N ALA A 64 -19.70 -28.37 -2.50
CA ALA A 64 -19.17 -29.44 -1.67
C ALA A 64 -17.81 -29.05 -1.08
N PRO A 65 -17.46 -29.54 0.13
CA PRO A 65 -16.11 -29.41 0.66
C PRO A 65 -15.04 -30.00 -0.27
N MET A 66 -13.88 -29.34 -0.36
CA MET A 66 -12.73 -29.79 -1.16
C MET A 66 -12.28 -31.21 -0.78
N ALA A 67 -12.25 -31.51 0.51
CA ALA A 67 -11.83 -32.81 1.03
C ALA A 67 -12.91 -33.91 0.97
N MET A 68 -14.08 -33.66 0.38
CA MET A 68 -15.11 -34.70 0.25
C MET A 68 -14.54 -35.96 -0.43
N PRO A 69 -14.86 -37.16 0.08
CA PRO A 69 -14.58 -38.43 -0.59
C PRO A 69 -15.52 -38.68 -1.78
N THR A 70 -15.90 -37.62 -2.50
CA THR A 70 -16.62 -37.74 -3.78
C THR A 70 -15.78 -38.43 -4.83
N ASP A 71 -14.45 -38.43 -4.70
CA ASP A 71 -13.55 -39.10 -5.65
C ASP A 71 -13.76 -40.62 -5.75
N ASP A 72 -14.24 -41.26 -4.66
CA ASP A 72 -14.60 -42.68 -4.67
C ASP A 72 -15.91 -42.90 -5.43
N LYS A 73 -16.89 -42.00 -5.28
CA LYS A 73 -18.13 -42.02 -6.07
C LYS A 73 -17.87 -41.70 -7.54
N THR A 74 -17.00 -40.74 -7.84
CA THR A 74 -16.59 -40.39 -9.21
C THR A 74 -15.84 -41.56 -9.84
N LEU A 75 -14.93 -42.20 -9.10
CA LEU A 75 -14.26 -43.42 -9.56
C LEU A 75 -15.26 -44.54 -9.80
N GLN A 76 -16.22 -44.74 -8.90
CA GLN A 76 -17.26 -45.75 -9.05
C GLN A 76 -18.16 -45.48 -10.27
N LYS A 77 -18.47 -44.21 -10.56
CA LYS A 77 -19.16 -43.79 -11.78
C LYS A 77 -18.34 -44.11 -13.02
N LEU A 78 -17.05 -43.77 -13.04
CA LEU A 78 -16.14 -44.10 -14.13
C LEU A 78 -16.01 -45.62 -14.34
N VAL A 79 -15.95 -46.41 -13.25
CA VAL A 79 -15.98 -47.87 -13.32
C VAL A 79 -17.28 -48.36 -13.97
N THR A 80 -18.43 -47.80 -13.58
CA THR A 80 -19.73 -48.14 -14.17
C THR A 80 -19.81 -47.76 -15.65
N GLN A 81 -19.13 -46.68 -16.04
CA GLN A 81 -19.02 -46.22 -17.43
C GLN A 81 -17.94 -46.95 -18.23
N GLY A 82 -17.17 -47.84 -17.60
CA GLY A 82 -16.06 -48.57 -18.24
C GLY A 82 -14.79 -47.74 -18.45
N GLU A 83 -14.72 -46.49 -17.97
CA GLU A 83 -13.58 -45.57 -18.09
C GLU A 83 -12.57 -45.69 -16.92
N ALA A 84 -12.85 -46.54 -15.93
CA ALA A 84 -11.91 -46.91 -14.88
C ALA A 84 -11.94 -48.41 -14.61
N ARG A 85 -10.78 -48.99 -14.30
CA ARG A 85 -10.61 -50.43 -14.08
C ARG A 85 -9.63 -50.71 -12.94
N ALA A 86 -9.74 -51.91 -12.37
CA ALA A 86 -8.83 -52.41 -11.35
C ALA A 86 -8.21 -53.72 -11.85
N GLU A 87 -6.88 -53.82 -11.80
CA GLU A 87 -6.15 -55.06 -12.09
C GLU A 87 -5.44 -55.56 -10.83
N GLU A 88 -5.54 -56.85 -10.54
CA GLU A 88 -4.93 -57.42 -9.35
C GLU A 88 -3.51 -57.90 -9.64
N ILE A 89 -2.56 -57.41 -8.85
CA ILE A 89 -1.13 -57.75 -8.92
C ILE A 89 -0.64 -58.28 -7.57
N ASP A 90 0.54 -58.90 -7.57
CA ASP A 90 1.21 -59.24 -6.32
C ASP A 90 1.74 -57.99 -5.62
N VAL A 91 1.64 -57.95 -4.29
CA VAL A 91 2.11 -56.80 -3.48
C VAL A 91 3.59 -56.49 -3.74
N ALA A 92 4.41 -57.50 -4.04
CA ALA A 92 5.82 -57.34 -4.37
C ALA A 92 6.07 -56.42 -5.59
N ASP A 93 5.11 -56.34 -6.52
CA ASP A 93 5.12 -55.49 -7.73
C ASP A 93 4.66 -54.05 -7.42
N SER A 94 4.10 -53.83 -6.24
CA SER A 94 3.64 -52.52 -5.75
C SER A 94 4.58 -51.88 -4.73
N ILE A 95 5.62 -52.59 -4.26
CA ILE A 95 6.56 -52.10 -3.25
C ILE A 95 7.81 -51.54 -3.91
N GLY A 96 8.10 -50.27 -3.64
CA GLY A 96 9.30 -49.57 -4.10
C GLY A 96 9.11 -48.91 -5.46
N GLU A 97 9.65 -47.71 -5.59
CA GLU A 97 9.44 -46.82 -6.72
C GLU A 97 9.84 -47.43 -8.08
N ALA A 98 11.00 -48.10 -8.15
CA ALA A 98 11.49 -48.69 -9.38
C ALA A 98 10.61 -49.85 -9.89
N ARG A 99 10.07 -50.65 -8.97
CA ARG A 99 9.16 -51.76 -9.30
C ARG A 99 7.80 -51.24 -9.71
N GLN A 100 7.25 -50.28 -8.97
CA GLN A 100 6.01 -49.62 -9.37
C GLN A 100 6.11 -49.08 -10.79
N LYS A 101 7.22 -48.41 -11.13
CA LYS A 101 7.43 -47.90 -12.50
C LYS A 101 7.39 -49.01 -13.56
N GLN A 102 8.12 -50.10 -13.36
CA GLN A 102 8.09 -51.25 -14.28
C GLN A 102 6.68 -51.84 -14.42
N THR A 103 5.95 -51.95 -13.31
CA THR A 103 4.57 -52.43 -13.28
C THR A 103 3.63 -51.49 -14.05
N VAL A 104 3.75 -50.17 -13.85
CA VAL A 104 2.97 -49.17 -14.60
C VAL A 104 3.27 -49.25 -16.09
N ASP A 105 4.55 -49.22 -16.49
CA ASP A 105 4.95 -49.27 -17.90
C ASP A 105 4.39 -50.54 -18.59
N ARG A 106 4.44 -51.69 -17.90
CA ARG A 106 3.88 -52.96 -18.38
C ARG A 106 2.36 -52.90 -18.54
N ILE A 107 1.64 -52.44 -17.51
CA ILE A 107 0.18 -52.41 -17.48
C ILE A 107 -0.35 -51.41 -18.51
N GLU A 108 0.19 -50.20 -18.58
CA GLU A 108 -0.25 -49.19 -19.55
C GLU A 108 -0.01 -49.64 -20.99
N LEU A 109 1.11 -50.32 -21.27
CA LEU A 109 1.40 -50.88 -22.60
C LEU A 109 0.42 -52.02 -22.96
N ASN A 110 0.08 -52.88 -22.00
CA ASN A 110 -0.89 -53.95 -22.20
C ASN A 110 -2.28 -53.39 -22.53
N TYR A 111 -2.72 -52.36 -21.80
CA TYR A 111 -4.01 -51.71 -22.09
C TYR A 111 -4.01 -50.99 -23.43
N ALA A 112 -2.92 -50.31 -23.79
CA ALA A 112 -2.81 -49.60 -25.07
C ALA A 112 -2.83 -50.55 -26.28
N SER A 113 -2.35 -51.79 -26.13
CA SER A 113 -2.28 -52.80 -27.19
C SER A 113 -3.35 -53.89 -27.10
N SER A 114 -4.27 -53.80 -26.12
CA SER A 114 -5.25 -54.85 -25.87
C SER A 114 -6.29 -54.95 -26.99
N THR A 115 -6.62 -56.20 -27.36
CA THR A 115 -7.71 -56.55 -28.29
C THR A 115 -8.96 -57.05 -27.56
N ASP A 116 -8.98 -57.01 -26.22
CA ASP A 116 -10.15 -57.36 -25.42
C ASP A 116 -11.31 -56.41 -25.74
N PRO A 117 -12.47 -56.91 -26.21
CA PRO A 117 -13.61 -56.07 -26.58
C PRO A 117 -14.24 -55.34 -25.39
N THR A 118 -13.89 -55.71 -24.16
CA THR A 118 -14.34 -54.99 -22.96
C THR A 118 -13.50 -53.76 -22.66
N ILE A 119 -12.28 -53.65 -23.20
CA ILE A 119 -11.40 -52.49 -23.02
C ILE A 119 -11.77 -51.42 -24.04
N ILE A 120 -12.17 -50.26 -23.52
CA ILE A 120 -12.55 -49.10 -24.34
C ILE A 120 -11.29 -48.46 -24.93
N HIS A 121 -11.31 -48.24 -26.24
CA HIS A 121 -10.31 -47.49 -26.97
C HIS A 121 -10.99 -46.30 -27.66
N GLU A 122 -10.67 -45.10 -27.22
CA GLU A 122 -11.20 -43.85 -27.79
C GLU A 122 -10.05 -43.02 -28.38
N PRO A 123 -10.20 -42.47 -29.60
CA PRO A 123 -9.20 -41.59 -30.18
C PRO A 123 -8.85 -40.42 -29.24
N GLY A 124 -7.56 -40.21 -28.98
CA GLY A 124 -7.07 -39.12 -28.12
C GLY A 124 -7.17 -39.40 -26.61
N LYS A 125 -7.59 -40.60 -26.19
CA LYS A 125 -7.53 -41.03 -24.78
C LYS A 125 -6.60 -42.23 -24.61
N THR A 126 -5.93 -42.31 -23.47
CA THR A 126 -5.06 -43.46 -23.11
C THR A 126 -5.29 -43.90 -21.67
N TRP A 127 -5.14 -45.20 -21.43
CA TRP A 127 -5.24 -45.79 -20.10
C TRP A 127 -4.00 -45.44 -19.27
N LYS A 128 -4.21 -44.82 -18.11
CA LYS A 128 -3.16 -44.44 -17.18
C LYS A 128 -3.39 -45.01 -15.80
N VAL A 129 -2.32 -45.47 -15.16
CA VAL A 129 -2.37 -45.90 -13.76
C VAL A 129 -2.57 -44.68 -12.86
N ILE A 130 -3.49 -44.78 -11.91
CA ILE A 130 -3.86 -43.72 -10.96
C ILE A 130 -3.73 -44.15 -9.49
N ASP A 131 -3.53 -45.44 -9.23
CA ASP A 131 -3.46 -45.99 -7.87
C ASP A 131 -2.80 -47.36 -7.78
N PHE A 132 -2.24 -47.64 -6.60
CA PHE A 132 -1.95 -48.95 -6.06
C PHE A 132 -2.67 -49.08 -4.70
N ILE A 133 -3.71 -49.91 -4.63
CA ILE A 133 -4.52 -50.14 -3.44
C ILE A 133 -4.18 -51.51 -2.84
N PRO A 134 -3.47 -51.58 -1.70
CA PRO A 134 -3.26 -52.84 -1.01
C PRO A 134 -4.60 -53.47 -0.61
N ARG A 135 -4.82 -54.74 -1.01
CA ARG A 135 -6.04 -55.49 -0.66
C ARG A 135 -5.78 -56.45 0.48
N THR A 136 -4.64 -57.14 0.43
CA THR A 136 -4.18 -58.07 1.45
C THR A 136 -2.67 -57.91 1.64
N SER A 137 -2.06 -58.71 2.52
CA SER A 137 -0.60 -58.76 2.68
C SER A 137 0.13 -59.26 1.42
N VAL A 138 -0.58 -59.89 0.47
CA VAL A 138 0.02 -60.48 -0.74
C VAL A 138 -0.55 -59.93 -2.05
N LYS A 139 -1.71 -59.27 -2.04
CA LYS A 139 -2.38 -58.74 -3.24
C LYS A 139 -2.62 -57.23 -3.19
N CYS A 140 -2.37 -56.57 -4.32
CA CYS A 140 -2.55 -55.14 -4.52
C CYS A 140 -3.39 -54.92 -5.79
N ALA A 141 -4.32 -53.98 -5.76
CA ALA A 141 -5.11 -53.60 -6.93
C ALA A 141 -4.51 -52.34 -7.57
N VAL A 142 -4.12 -52.43 -8.83
CA VAL A 142 -3.72 -51.27 -9.64
C VAL A 142 -4.96 -50.67 -10.26
N MET A 143 -5.24 -49.40 -9.96
CA MET A 143 -6.35 -48.70 -10.60
C MET A 143 -5.87 -47.98 -11.84
N LEU A 144 -6.61 -48.12 -12.93
CA LEU A 144 -6.42 -47.40 -14.16
C LEU A 144 -7.63 -46.51 -14.47
N GLN A 145 -7.38 -45.42 -15.18
CA GLN A 145 -8.40 -44.54 -15.73
C GLN A 145 -8.04 -44.17 -17.16
N LEU A 146 -9.05 -44.17 -18.03
CA LEU A 146 -8.95 -43.65 -19.39
C LEU A 146 -8.92 -42.12 -19.33
N MET A 147 -7.86 -41.49 -19.83
CA MET A 147 -7.64 -40.05 -19.75
C MET A 147 -7.32 -39.45 -21.11
N ASP A 148 -7.81 -38.24 -21.38
CA ASP A 148 -7.41 -37.46 -22.54
C ASP A 148 -5.98 -36.89 -22.40
N GLU A 149 -5.37 -36.52 -23.53
CA GLU A 149 -4.01 -35.98 -23.58
C GLU A 149 -3.81 -34.71 -22.72
N ARG A 150 -4.83 -33.86 -22.62
CA ARG A 150 -4.76 -32.63 -21.80
C ARG A 150 -4.69 -32.98 -20.33
N THR A 151 -5.54 -33.87 -19.85
CA THR A 151 -5.57 -34.35 -18.46
C THR A 151 -4.23 -35.01 -18.08
N ILE A 152 -3.63 -35.78 -18.99
CA ILE A 152 -2.30 -36.39 -18.79
C ILE A 152 -1.21 -35.33 -18.70
N SER A 153 -1.19 -34.36 -19.61
CA SER A 153 -0.22 -33.26 -19.61
C SER A 153 -0.31 -32.42 -18.34
N VAL A 154 -1.52 -32.03 -17.94
CA VAL A 154 -1.76 -31.26 -16.70
C VAL A 154 -1.30 -32.04 -15.48
N ARG A 155 -1.61 -33.35 -15.42
CA ARG A 155 -1.14 -34.23 -14.34
C ARG A 155 0.38 -34.27 -14.24
N GLN A 156 1.09 -34.36 -15.36
CA GLN A 156 2.55 -34.38 -15.36
C GLN A 156 3.12 -33.07 -14.82
N GLN A 157 2.60 -31.92 -15.27
CA GLN A 157 3.06 -30.61 -14.80
C GLN A 157 2.85 -30.44 -13.29
N PHE A 158 1.70 -30.87 -12.75
CA PHE A 158 1.48 -30.85 -11.29
C PHE A 158 2.33 -31.87 -10.52
N ALA A 159 2.58 -33.05 -11.09
CA ALA A 159 3.50 -34.02 -10.50
C ALA A 159 4.92 -33.44 -10.41
N ASP A 160 5.37 -32.71 -11.43
CA ASP A 160 6.66 -32.02 -11.45
C ASP A 160 6.72 -30.93 -10.38
N ALA A 161 5.67 -30.10 -10.28
CA ALA A 161 5.57 -29.05 -9.25
C ALA A 161 5.61 -29.61 -7.82
N LEU A 162 5.03 -30.80 -7.62
CA LEU A 162 5.01 -31.53 -6.35
C LEU A 162 6.25 -32.40 -6.11
N GLY A 163 7.20 -32.45 -7.05
CA GLY A 163 8.43 -33.22 -6.92
C GLY A 163 8.30 -34.73 -7.13
N VAL A 164 7.17 -35.19 -7.69
CA VAL A 164 6.84 -36.60 -7.97
C VAL A 164 6.70 -36.89 -9.46
N ALA A 165 7.36 -36.09 -10.30
CA ALA A 165 7.46 -36.22 -11.76
C ALA A 165 7.62 -37.65 -12.27
N ARG A 166 8.44 -38.44 -11.57
CA ARG A 166 8.79 -39.83 -11.92
C ARG A 166 7.67 -40.83 -11.60
N TYR A 167 6.73 -40.43 -10.75
CA TYR A 167 5.68 -41.26 -10.19
C TYR A 167 4.33 -40.53 -10.23
N PRO A 168 3.82 -40.15 -11.42
CA PRO A 168 2.59 -39.36 -11.54
C PRO A 168 1.34 -40.07 -10.97
N TRP A 169 1.39 -41.40 -10.72
CA TRP A 169 0.37 -42.19 -9.99
C TRP A 169 0.27 -41.92 -8.50
N GLN A 170 1.19 -41.14 -7.93
CA GLN A 170 1.06 -40.65 -6.55
C GLN A 170 0.03 -39.52 -6.42
N ILE A 171 -0.35 -38.88 -7.53
CA ILE A 171 -1.40 -37.88 -7.57
C ILE A 171 -2.53 -38.32 -8.49
N ARG A 172 -3.76 -38.02 -8.08
CA ARG A 172 -4.95 -38.17 -8.93
C ARG A 172 -5.45 -36.79 -9.31
N ILE A 173 -5.73 -36.60 -10.60
CA ILE A 173 -6.33 -35.37 -11.11
C ILE A 173 -7.75 -35.66 -11.62
N THR A 174 -8.69 -34.76 -11.34
CA THR A 174 -10.08 -34.84 -11.81
C THR A 174 -10.51 -33.45 -12.26
N PRO A 175 -11.08 -33.29 -13.47
CA PRO A 175 -11.68 -32.01 -13.87
C PRO A 175 -12.80 -31.58 -12.91
N THR A 176 -12.91 -30.28 -12.64
CA THR A 176 -14.01 -29.74 -11.82
C THR A 176 -15.11 -29.16 -12.72
N ALA A 177 -16.33 -29.05 -12.19
CA ALA A 177 -17.44 -28.38 -12.87
C ALA A 177 -17.11 -26.92 -13.23
N GLU A 178 -16.19 -26.31 -12.50
CA GLU A 178 -15.75 -24.92 -12.65
C GLU A 178 -14.81 -24.70 -13.85
N GLY A 179 -14.37 -25.78 -14.52
CA GLY A 179 -13.39 -25.74 -15.61
C GLY A 179 -11.93 -25.82 -15.16
N GLY A 180 -11.69 -26.11 -13.87
CA GLY A 180 -10.37 -26.30 -13.29
C GLY A 180 -10.07 -27.77 -12.98
N TRP A 181 -9.26 -28.01 -11.95
CA TRP A 181 -8.83 -29.37 -11.58
C TRP A 181 -8.78 -29.58 -10.08
N LYS A 182 -9.23 -30.74 -9.63
CA LYS A 182 -9.01 -31.25 -8.29
C LYS A 182 -7.86 -32.25 -8.32
N ILE A 183 -6.85 -32.01 -7.50
CA ILE A 183 -5.66 -32.83 -7.35
C ILE A 183 -5.71 -33.45 -5.95
N ARG A 184 -5.64 -34.77 -5.87
CA ARG A 184 -5.56 -35.49 -4.61
C ARG A 184 -4.20 -36.15 -4.49
N ILE A 185 -3.54 -35.86 -3.37
CA ILE A 185 -2.25 -36.43 -2.98
C ILE A 185 -2.52 -37.59 -2.03
N ARG A 186 -1.80 -38.69 -2.23
CA ARG A 186 -1.86 -39.84 -1.32
C ARG A 186 -0.92 -39.59 -0.15
N SER A 187 -1.49 -39.46 1.05
CA SER A 187 -0.76 -39.08 2.26
C SER A 187 0.28 -40.10 2.73
N THR A 188 0.31 -41.30 2.17
CA THR A 188 1.24 -42.37 2.55
C THR A 188 2.65 -42.18 1.98
N THR A 189 2.82 -41.36 0.94
CA THR A 189 4.13 -41.19 0.27
C THR A 189 4.51 -39.73 0.01
N LEU A 190 3.54 -38.81 -0.08
CA LEU A 190 3.78 -37.38 -0.32
C LEU A 190 2.96 -36.53 0.65
N THR A 191 3.60 -35.53 1.25
CA THR A 191 2.94 -34.53 2.09
C THR A 191 3.01 -33.16 1.43
N TYR A 192 1.86 -32.58 1.10
CA TYR A 192 1.79 -31.20 0.65
C TYR A 192 2.16 -30.24 1.78
N ARG A 193 3.08 -29.33 1.47
CA ARG A 193 3.57 -28.31 2.40
C ARG A 193 3.53 -26.94 1.70
N PRO A 194 2.71 -25.99 2.16
CA PRO A 194 2.59 -24.67 1.55
C PRO A 194 3.93 -23.98 1.31
N SER A 195 4.79 -23.94 2.33
CA SER A 195 6.11 -23.29 2.29
C SER A 195 7.07 -23.85 1.22
N THR A 196 6.87 -25.09 0.78
CA THR A 196 7.74 -25.77 -0.19
C THR A 196 7.16 -25.74 -1.60
N HIS A 197 5.83 -25.81 -1.74
CA HIS A 197 5.19 -26.12 -3.01
C HIS A 197 4.41 -24.94 -3.62
N ASP A 198 3.90 -24.00 -2.82
CA ASP A 198 2.90 -23.03 -3.30
C ASP A 198 3.36 -22.17 -4.46
N ARG A 199 4.62 -21.70 -4.42
CA ARG A 199 5.19 -20.90 -5.50
C ARG A 199 5.19 -21.67 -6.84
N LYS A 200 5.71 -22.89 -6.83
CA LYS A 200 5.78 -23.75 -8.02
C LYS A 200 4.39 -24.17 -8.50
N LEU A 201 3.48 -24.44 -7.56
CA LEU A 201 2.08 -24.76 -7.88
C LEU A 201 1.40 -23.56 -8.55
N GLN A 202 1.56 -22.35 -8.04
CA GLN A 202 0.96 -21.15 -8.64
C GLN A 202 1.49 -20.90 -10.06
N GLU A 203 2.81 -21.05 -10.27
CA GLU A 203 3.43 -20.97 -11.61
C GLU A 203 2.83 -22.03 -12.56
N THR A 204 2.64 -23.25 -12.07
CA THR A 204 2.04 -24.35 -12.84
C THR A 204 0.58 -24.08 -13.19
N VAL A 205 -0.21 -23.56 -12.25
CA VAL A 205 -1.62 -23.21 -12.44
C VAL A 205 -1.79 -22.19 -13.57
N GLU A 206 -0.92 -21.18 -13.63
CA GLU A 206 -0.97 -20.18 -14.70
C GLU A 206 -0.50 -20.75 -16.05
N SER A 207 0.43 -21.69 -16.04
CA SER A 207 0.92 -22.40 -17.23
C SER A 207 -0.13 -23.32 -17.86
N VAL A 208 -0.86 -24.09 -17.04
CA VAL A 208 -1.91 -25.03 -17.53
C VAL A 208 -3.21 -24.33 -17.90
N GLY A 209 -3.45 -23.16 -17.32
CA GLY A 209 -4.66 -22.36 -17.47
C GLY A 209 -4.36 -21.03 -18.15
N ALA A 210 -4.53 -19.94 -17.41
CA ALA A 210 -4.23 -18.58 -17.85
C ALA A 210 -3.76 -17.71 -16.68
N PRO A 211 -3.14 -16.54 -16.94
CA PRO A 211 -2.84 -15.57 -15.90
C PRO A 211 -4.09 -15.21 -15.08
N GLY A 212 -3.98 -15.26 -13.75
CA GLY A 212 -5.10 -15.04 -12.84
C GLY A 212 -5.78 -16.31 -12.32
N TRP A 213 -5.54 -17.47 -12.95
CA TRP A 213 -5.91 -18.76 -12.36
C TRP A 213 -5.20 -18.94 -11.03
N PHE A 214 -5.81 -19.70 -10.13
CA PHE A 214 -5.30 -19.86 -8.76
C PHE A 214 -5.63 -21.24 -8.21
N PHE A 215 -5.04 -21.58 -7.07
CA PHE A 215 -5.37 -22.80 -6.36
C PHE A 215 -5.66 -22.54 -4.89
N LYS A 216 -6.33 -23.50 -4.26
CA LYS A 216 -6.45 -23.62 -2.81
C LYS A 216 -6.02 -25.00 -2.39
N GLY A 217 -5.11 -25.07 -1.42
CA GLY A 217 -4.62 -26.31 -0.84
C GLY A 217 -5.24 -26.59 0.53
N ASP A 218 -5.59 -27.84 0.76
CA ASP A 218 -5.94 -28.43 2.05
C ASP A 218 -4.84 -29.44 2.39
N ALA A 219 -3.87 -28.98 3.19
CA ALA A 219 -2.69 -29.77 3.56
C ALA A 219 -3.03 -30.97 4.44
N ASP A 220 -4.05 -30.85 5.29
CA ASP A 220 -4.45 -31.91 6.20
C ASP A 220 -5.06 -33.10 5.46
N ASN A 221 -5.83 -32.81 4.39
CA ASN A 221 -6.46 -33.85 3.57
C ASN A 221 -5.69 -34.19 2.28
N GLY A 222 -4.60 -33.47 2.00
CA GLY A 222 -3.80 -33.64 0.79
C GLY A 222 -4.57 -33.32 -0.50
N VAL A 223 -5.46 -32.33 -0.46
CA VAL A 223 -6.27 -31.94 -1.63
C VAL A 223 -5.88 -30.54 -2.10
N ILE A 224 -5.66 -30.38 -3.40
CA ILE A 224 -5.43 -29.10 -4.04
C ILE A 224 -6.54 -28.91 -5.08
N THR A 225 -7.21 -27.76 -5.06
CA THR A 225 -8.22 -27.41 -6.08
C THR A 225 -7.73 -26.21 -6.86
N VAL A 226 -7.73 -26.32 -8.18
CA VAL A 226 -7.33 -25.32 -9.15
C VAL A 226 -8.58 -24.71 -9.76
N TYR A 227 -8.63 -23.38 -9.80
CA TYR A 227 -9.78 -22.60 -10.21
C TYR A 227 -9.42 -21.71 -11.41
N PRO A 228 -10.27 -21.67 -12.44
CA PRO A 228 -10.23 -20.61 -13.43
C PRO A 228 -10.49 -19.26 -12.76
N GLY A 229 -9.75 -18.25 -13.21
CA GLY A 229 -9.82 -16.92 -12.61
C GLY A 229 -9.24 -15.85 -13.50
N MET A 230 -9.52 -14.60 -13.14
CA MET A 230 -8.93 -13.42 -13.76
C MET A 230 -7.88 -12.83 -12.83
N LEU A 231 -6.92 -12.09 -13.39
CA LEU A 231 -5.97 -11.33 -12.60
C LEU A 231 -6.73 -10.40 -11.64
N PRO A 232 -6.37 -10.38 -10.34
CA PRO A 232 -6.97 -9.46 -9.40
C PRO A 232 -6.81 -8.02 -9.87
N THR A 233 -7.84 -7.21 -9.74
CA THR A 233 -7.79 -5.81 -10.17
C THR A 233 -8.53 -4.92 -9.19
N PHE A 234 -8.39 -3.61 -9.36
CA PHE A 234 -9.13 -2.61 -8.60
C PHE A 234 -10.24 -1.98 -9.44
N PRO A 235 -11.33 -1.52 -8.80
CA PRO A 235 -12.16 -0.47 -9.38
C PRO A 235 -11.34 0.77 -9.76
N LYS A 236 -11.82 1.54 -10.73
CA LYS A 236 -11.14 2.78 -11.19
C LYS A 236 -10.98 3.79 -10.06
N VAL A 237 -12.01 3.93 -9.22
CA VAL A 237 -12.03 4.72 -7.99
C VAL A 237 -12.62 3.85 -6.89
N ILE A 238 -12.07 3.95 -5.68
CA ILE A 238 -12.59 3.24 -4.50
C ILE A 238 -13.07 4.30 -3.52
N ASN A 239 -14.39 4.39 -3.35
CA ASN A 239 -14.96 5.31 -2.38
C ASN A 239 -14.60 4.88 -0.96
N PRO A 240 -14.40 5.83 -0.04
CA PRO A 240 -14.25 5.50 1.37
C PRO A 240 -15.41 4.64 1.88
N PRO A 241 -15.13 3.58 2.66
CA PRO A 241 -16.15 2.66 3.15
C PRO A 241 -16.98 3.31 4.27
N GLN A 242 -18.20 2.83 4.50
CA GLN A 242 -19.05 3.31 5.60
C GLN A 242 -18.33 3.22 6.96
N GLN A 243 -17.49 2.21 7.17
CA GLN A 243 -16.71 2.04 8.40
C GLN A 243 -15.76 3.21 8.67
N MET A 244 -15.19 3.82 7.62
CA MET A 244 -14.34 5.01 7.76
C MET A 244 -15.15 6.21 8.25
N TRP A 245 -16.40 6.32 7.79
CA TRP A 245 -17.29 7.38 8.22
C TRP A 245 -17.85 7.13 9.61
N ASP A 246 -18.43 5.95 9.85
CA ASP A 246 -19.33 5.68 10.96
C ASP A 246 -18.71 5.10 12.22
N SER A 247 -17.55 4.46 12.10
CA SER A 247 -16.93 3.68 13.18
C SER A 247 -15.44 3.99 13.28
N ALA A 248 -15.08 5.27 13.27
CA ALA A 248 -13.70 5.69 13.45
C ALA A 248 -13.22 5.34 14.87
N ASP A 249 -12.09 4.65 14.96
CA ASP A 249 -11.39 4.35 16.20
C ASP A 249 -9.87 4.34 15.99
N LEU A 250 -9.11 4.36 17.09
CA LEU A 250 -7.64 4.42 17.05
C LEU A 250 -6.97 3.17 16.46
N HIS A 251 -7.64 2.03 16.46
CA HIS A 251 -7.14 0.79 15.87
C HIS A 251 -7.39 0.70 14.36
N HIS A 252 -8.34 1.50 13.85
CA HIS A 252 -8.81 1.44 12.47
C HIS A 252 -8.72 2.79 11.75
N GLY A 253 -7.49 3.29 11.59
CA GLY A 253 -7.16 4.41 10.70
C GLY A 253 -7.24 4.03 9.22
N TYR A 254 -8.45 3.88 8.67
CA TYR A 254 -8.72 3.44 7.31
C TYR A 254 -8.13 4.37 6.24
N PHE A 255 -7.48 3.80 5.21
CA PHE A 255 -6.90 4.61 4.12
C PHE A 255 -6.95 3.96 2.73
N ALA A 256 -7.16 2.64 2.64
CA ALA A 256 -7.07 1.92 1.38
C ALA A 256 -7.81 0.58 1.37
N MET A 257 -7.94 0.01 0.18
CA MET A 257 -8.30 -1.39 -0.03
C MET A 257 -7.08 -2.17 -0.53
N ARG A 258 -6.85 -3.36 0.02
CA ARG A 258 -5.84 -4.31 -0.49
C ARG A 258 -6.22 -4.77 -1.90
N LEU A 259 -5.24 -5.09 -2.75
CA LEU A 259 -5.52 -5.82 -3.98
C LEU A 259 -6.24 -7.13 -3.63
N PRO A 260 -7.40 -7.45 -4.24
CA PRO A 260 -8.12 -8.66 -3.92
C PRO A 260 -7.25 -9.91 -4.09
N ASP A 261 -7.53 -10.95 -3.32
CA ASP A 261 -6.93 -12.26 -3.60
C ASP A 261 -7.43 -12.79 -4.95
N ARG A 262 -6.70 -13.75 -5.53
CA ARG A 262 -7.14 -14.40 -6.76
C ARG A 262 -8.50 -15.06 -6.57
N GLY A 263 -9.38 -14.85 -7.54
CA GLY A 263 -10.77 -15.28 -7.46
C GLY A 263 -11.69 -14.36 -6.66
N ARG A 264 -11.21 -13.25 -6.10
CA ARG A 264 -12.03 -12.22 -5.44
C ARG A 264 -12.13 -10.94 -6.28
N GLU A 265 -13.15 -10.16 -5.97
CA GLU A 265 -13.46 -8.85 -6.54
C GLU A 265 -13.19 -7.72 -5.53
N THR A 266 -13.43 -7.98 -4.25
CA THR A 266 -13.25 -7.02 -3.17
C THR A 266 -12.07 -7.44 -2.30
N GLY A 267 -11.12 -6.53 -2.11
CA GLY A 267 -10.01 -6.74 -1.20
C GLY A 267 -10.35 -6.30 0.21
N ASP A 268 -9.52 -6.70 1.16
CA ASP A 268 -9.74 -6.35 2.56
C ASP A 268 -9.42 -4.86 2.79
N LEU A 269 -10.17 -4.22 3.69
CA LEU A 269 -9.93 -2.84 4.08
C LEU A 269 -8.62 -2.75 4.86
N LEU A 270 -7.81 -1.76 4.51
CA LEU A 270 -6.54 -1.48 5.17
C LEU A 270 -6.69 -0.27 6.07
N ALA A 271 -6.18 -0.43 7.29
CA ALA A 271 -6.21 0.57 8.32
C ALA A 271 -4.90 0.56 9.12
N ASN A 272 -4.38 1.74 9.46
CA ASN A 272 -3.31 1.85 10.44
C ASN A 272 -3.88 1.74 11.85
N ASN A 273 -3.20 0.99 12.72
CA ASN A 273 -3.53 0.95 14.14
C ASN A 273 -2.61 1.93 14.86
N TRP A 274 -3.14 3.09 15.26
CA TRP A 274 -2.36 4.15 15.89
C TRP A 274 -1.83 3.77 17.28
N GLN A 275 -2.48 2.84 17.97
CA GLN A 275 -2.01 2.34 19.25
C GLN A 275 -0.81 1.39 19.12
N ASP A 276 -0.86 0.44 18.18
CA ASP A 276 0.17 -0.58 18.01
C ASP A 276 1.27 -0.17 17.02
N ALA A 277 0.96 0.72 16.08
CA ALA A 277 1.84 1.26 15.05
C ALA A 277 1.68 2.81 14.96
N PRO A 278 2.16 3.55 15.97
CA PRO A 278 1.98 5.00 16.08
C PRO A 278 2.83 5.80 15.07
N GLY A 279 3.92 5.22 14.58
CA GLY A 279 4.81 5.83 13.59
C GLY A 279 4.50 5.34 12.19
N VAL A 280 4.16 6.25 11.28
CA VAL A 280 3.84 5.97 9.88
C VAL A 280 4.81 6.72 8.96
N LEU A 281 5.43 6.00 8.02
CA LEU A 281 6.18 6.58 6.91
C LEU A 281 5.32 6.54 5.64
N VAL A 282 5.10 7.67 5.00
CA VAL A 282 4.49 7.76 3.67
C VAL A 282 5.53 8.26 2.67
N ALA A 283 5.87 7.46 1.67
CA ALA A 283 6.85 7.82 0.65
C ALA A 283 6.29 7.62 -0.76
N GLY A 284 6.71 8.43 -1.73
CA GLY A 284 6.27 8.26 -3.11
C GLY A 284 6.52 9.49 -3.99
N ALA A 285 6.56 9.26 -5.30
CA ALA A 285 6.72 10.33 -6.27
C ALA A 285 5.50 11.28 -6.28
N SER A 286 5.73 12.52 -6.73
CA SER A 286 4.66 13.50 -6.96
C SER A 286 3.59 12.94 -7.92
N ASN A 287 2.35 13.41 -7.76
CA ASN A 287 1.16 12.95 -8.48
C ASN A 287 0.75 11.47 -8.27
N GLY A 288 1.36 10.75 -7.31
CA GLY A 288 0.98 9.38 -6.98
C GLY A 288 -0.30 9.25 -6.15
N GLY A 289 -0.81 10.34 -5.57
CA GLY A 289 -1.90 10.34 -4.57
C GLY A 289 -1.41 10.37 -3.12
N LYS A 290 -0.21 10.90 -2.86
CA LYS A 290 0.39 10.99 -1.51
C LYS A 290 -0.52 11.78 -0.56
N SER A 291 -0.93 12.99 -0.94
CA SER A 291 -1.82 13.84 -0.14
C SER A 291 -3.16 13.17 0.14
N VAL A 292 -3.70 12.38 -0.80
CA VAL A 292 -4.94 11.60 -0.59
C VAL A 292 -4.75 10.56 0.53
N VAL A 293 -3.65 9.82 0.53
CA VAL A 293 -3.35 8.84 1.60
C VAL A 293 -3.18 9.52 2.95
N ILE A 294 -2.43 10.62 2.99
CA ILE A 294 -2.20 11.40 4.22
C ILE A 294 -3.54 11.93 4.75
N ASN A 295 -4.36 12.54 3.90
CA ASN A 295 -5.66 13.10 4.30
C ASN A 295 -6.65 12.03 4.79
N ASN A 296 -6.65 10.82 4.22
CA ASN A 296 -7.43 9.70 4.76
C ASN A 296 -6.98 9.32 6.19
N LEU A 297 -5.66 9.27 6.44
CA LEU A 297 -5.10 8.96 7.75
C LEU A 297 -5.39 10.07 8.78
N VAL A 298 -5.25 11.34 8.38
CA VAL A 298 -5.57 12.51 9.21
C VAL A 298 -7.06 12.54 9.56
N TYR A 299 -7.94 12.38 8.55
CA TYR A 299 -9.37 12.30 8.78
C TYR A 299 -9.73 11.18 9.76
N SER A 300 -9.15 9.99 9.58
CA SER A 300 -9.45 8.84 10.44
C SER A 300 -8.99 9.08 11.88
N ALA A 301 -7.83 9.72 12.09
CA ALA A 301 -7.34 10.08 13.41
C ALA A 301 -8.23 11.15 14.08
N LEU A 302 -8.57 12.23 13.37
CA LEU A 302 -9.46 13.28 13.87
C LEU A 302 -10.84 12.73 14.25
N SER A 303 -11.39 11.85 13.41
CA SER A 303 -12.69 11.20 13.62
C SER A 303 -12.67 10.22 14.80
N ALA A 304 -11.52 9.62 15.10
CA ALA A 304 -11.30 8.79 16.28
C ALA A 304 -11.06 9.60 17.57
N GLY A 305 -11.09 10.94 17.49
CA GLY A 305 -10.90 11.84 18.63
C GLY A 305 -9.45 12.24 18.89
N CYS A 306 -8.52 11.99 17.97
CA CYS A 306 -7.15 12.47 18.10
C CYS A 306 -7.07 13.99 17.89
N ASP A 307 -6.27 14.66 18.71
CA ASP A 307 -5.79 16.00 18.40
C ASP A 307 -4.72 15.95 17.30
N ILE A 308 -4.52 17.06 16.57
CA ILE A 308 -3.53 17.12 15.49
C ILE A 308 -2.59 18.32 15.63
N ALA A 309 -1.36 18.11 15.22
CA ALA A 309 -0.38 19.15 14.91
C ALA A 309 0.18 18.89 13.50
N VAL A 310 0.44 19.95 12.74
CA VAL A 310 0.84 19.85 11.33
C VAL A 310 2.09 20.68 11.08
N CYS A 311 3.10 20.06 10.48
CA CYS A 311 4.31 20.70 10.00
C CYS A 311 4.44 20.43 8.50
N ASP A 312 4.53 21.50 7.72
CA ASP A 312 4.79 21.45 6.28
C ASP A 312 5.53 22.72 5.87
N ASP A 313 6.06 22.72 4.65
CA ASP A 313 6.59 23.92 4.00
C ASP A 313 5.46 24.94 3.75
N ALA A 314 5.74 26.23 3.96
CA ALA A 314 4.71 27.27 3.93
C ALA A 314 3.95 27.33 2.60
N ASP A 315 4.68 27.13 1.50
CA ASP A 315 4.16 27.11 0.13
C ASP A 315 3.24 25.90 -0.15
N LYS A 316 3.22 24.88 0.73
CA LYS A 316 2.47 23.62 0.56
C LYS A 316 1.38 23.37 1.58
N SER A 317 1.31 24.23 2.60
CA SER A 317 0.29 24.22 3.66
C SER A 317 -1.16 24.11 3.19
N ALA A 318 -1.45 24.48 1.94
CA ALA A 318 -2.76 24.36 1.29
C ALA A 318 -3.40 22.96 1.42
N ASP A 319 -2.61 21.89 1.42
CA ASP A 319 -3.09 20.51 1.54
C ASP A 319 -3.77 20.22 2.90
N PHE A 320 -3.51 21.04 3.92
CA PHE A 320 -3.99 20.86 5.29
C PHE A 320 -4.94 21.96 5.79
N ILE A 321 -5.23 22.99 4.98
CA ILE A 321 -6.16 24.07 5.36
C ILE A 321 -7.54 23.52 5.75
N TRP A 322 -7.99 22.43 5.11
CA TRP A 322 -9.29 21.82 5.38
C TRP A 322 -9.44 21.32 6.83
N CYS A 323 -8.35 20.96 7.50
CA CYS A 323 -8.34 20.50 8.88
C CYS A 323 -7.78 21.52 9.88
N ARG A 324 -7.44 22.74 9.43
CA ARG A 324 -6.80 23.77 10.27
C ARG A 324 -7.60 24.06 11.54
N ASP A 325 -8.93 24.11 11.46
CA ASP A 325 -9.80 24.42 12.60
C ASP A 325 -9.76 23.37 13.76
N TRP A 326 -9.14 22.21 13.55
CA TRP A 326 -8.96 21.15 14.57
C TRP A 326 -7.51 21.04 15.07
N VAL A 327 -6.61 21.89 14.59
CA VAL A 327 -5.22 21.94 15.04
C VAL A 327 -5.17 22.48 16.47
N ILE A 328 -4.39 21.82 17.32
CA ILE A 328 -4.21 22.25 18.71
C ILE A 328 -3.56 23.63 18.76
N ASP A 329 -3.74 24.31 19.89
CA ASP A 329 -2.97 25.51 20.22
C ASP A 329 -1.47 25.24 20.02
N HIS A 330 -0.76 26.17 19.39
CA HIS A 330 0.66 26.02 19.04
C HIS A 330 1.00 24.77 18.21
N GLY A 331 0.01 24.21 17.48
CA GLY A 331 0.14 23.00 16.66
C GLY A 331 0.35 23.25 15.17
N TRP A 332 0.36 24.50 14.70
CA TRP A 332 0.48 24.85 13.28
C TRP A 332 1.90 25.28 12.93
N GLY A 333 2.71 24.32 12.50
CA GLY A 333 4.08 24.54 12.06
C GLY A 333 4.20 24.97 10.60
N CYS A 334 3.12 25.29 9.90
CA CYS A 334 3.18 25.52 8.45
C CYS A 334 3.47 26.98 8.07
N ASP A 335 3.59 27.91 9.02
CA ASP A 335 3.79 29.33 8.70
C ASP A 335 5.26 29.66 8.36
N SER A 336 6.22 28.92 8.92
CA SER A 336 7.65 29.09 8.65
C SER A 336 8.49 27.93 9.18
N LYS A 337 9.77 27.82 8.78
CA LYS A 337 10.70 26.81 9.32
C LYS A 337 10.92 26.93 10.83
N GLU A 338 10.84 28.14 11.37
CA GLU A 338 10.91 28.43 12.80
C GLU A 338 9.62 27.99 13.52
N SER A 339 8.47 28.16 12.88
CA SER A 339 7.17 27.65 13.37
C SER A 339 7.16 26.13 13.43
N ILE A 340 7.80 25.45 12.47
CA ILE A 340 8.05 24.00 12.54
C ILE A 340 8.84 23.66 13.80
N ALA A 341 9.97 24.35 14.03
CA ALA A 341 10.83 24.10 15.19
C ALA A 341 10.05 24.29 16.50
N ALA A 342 9.28 25.37 16.60
CA ALA A 342 8.46 25.69 17.77
C ALA A 342 7.38 24.63 18.00
N THR A 343 6.67 24.21 16.94
CA THR A 343 5.65 23.16 17.00
C THR A 343 6.25 21.82 17.44
N LEU A 344 7.38 21.41 16.88
CA LEU A 344 8.05 20.16 17.27
C LEU A 344 8.54 20.20 18.73
N GLN A 345 9.05 21.34 19.19
CA GLN A 345 9.43 21.53 20.58
C GLN A 345 8.20 21.47 21.50
N HIS A 346 7.08 22.11 21.12
CA HIS A 346 5.83 22.06 21.87
C HIS A 346 5.29 20.62 22.00
N VAL A 347 5.39 19.81 20.94
CA VAL A 347 5.03 18.37 21.00
C VAL A 347 5.92 17.62 22.00
N LEU A 348 7.21 17.94 22.10
CA LEU A 348 8.09 17.35 23.12
C LEU A 348 7.72 17.81 24.54
N ASP A 349 7.27 19.05 24.70
CA ASP A 349 6.81 19.56 25.99
C ASP A 349 5.52 18.86 26.43
N ILE A 350 4.57 18.62 25.50
CA ILE A 350 3.40 17.77 25.72
C ILE A 350 3.85 16.36 26.13
N CYS A 351 4.84 15.79 25.43
CA CYS A 351 5.40 14.48 25.77
C CYS A 351 5.95 14.46 27.22
N ALA A 352 6.68 15.50 27.63
CA ALA A 352 7.25 15.61 28.97
C ALA A 352 6.15 15.79 30.04
N HIS A 353 5.14 16.61 29.77
CA HIS A 353 3.98 16.78 30.63
C HIS A 353 3.24 15.46 30.85
N ARG A 354 2.90 14.75 29.76
CA ARG A 354 2.22 13.45 29.82
C ARG A 354 3.07 12.38 30.49
N ALA A 355 4.40 12.42 30.33
CA ALA A 355 5.30 11.51 31.06
C ALA A 355 5.21 11.70 32.58
N ASN A 356 5.14 12.95 33.04
CA ASN A 356 4.93 13.26 34.46
C ASN A 356 3.56 12.77 34.94
N LEU A 357 2.52 12.97 34.15
CA LEU A 357 1.17 12.49 34.44
C LEU A 357 1.13 10.96 34.57
N ILE A 358 1.69 10.23 33.59
CA ILE A 358 1.81 8.76 33.61
C ILE A 358 2.52 8.29 34.88
N LYS A 359 3.60 8.97 35.28
CA LYS A 359 4.36 8.67 36.48
C LYS A 359 3.54 8.93 37.76
N GLN A 360 2.81 10.05 37.83
CA GLN A 360 1.97 10.39 38.99
C GLN A 360 0.86 9.35 39.21
N TYR A 361 0.27 8.82 38.14
CA TYR A 361 -0.76 7.77 38.20
C TYR A 361 -0.18 6.34 38.33
N GLY A 362 1.15 6.19 38.38
CA GLY A 362 1.83 4.90 38.49
C GLY A 362 1.56 3.96 37.31
N LYS A 363 1.40 4.49 36.09
CA LYS A 363 1.12 3.74 34.88
C LYS A 363 2.38 3.55 34.03
N MET A 364 2.33 2.58 33.12
CA MET A 364 3.45 2.29 32.20
C MET A 364 3.44 3.17 30.95
N ASN A 365 2.27 3.62 30.51
CA ASN A 365 2.08 4.43 29.32
C ASN A 365 0.73 5.18 29.38
N TYR A 366 0.50 6.03 28.38
CA TYR A 366 -0.71 6.83 28.22
C TYR A 366 -2.00 5.98 28.26
N TYR A 367 -2.02 4.82 27.59
CA TYR A 367 -3.21 3.97 27.52
C TYR A 367 -3.60 3.36 28.88
N GLY A 368 -2.69 3.33 29.85
CA GLY A 368 -2.99 2.92 31.23
C GLY A 368 -3.63 4.00 32.09
N LEU A 369 -3.69 5.25 31.63
CA LEU A 369 -4.29 6.37 32.36
C LEU A 369 -5.82 6.22 32.45
N PRO A 370 -6.44 6.77 33.51
CA PRO A 370 -7.90 6.87 33.63
C PRO A 370 -8.55 7.56 32.44
N GLU A 371 -9.81 7.21 32.16
CA GLU A 371 -10.54 7.68 30.97
C GLU A 371 -10.79 9.20 30.99
N ASP A 372 -11.10 9.78 32.15
CA ASP A 372 -11.25 11.22 32.37
C ASP A 372 -9.95 11.96 32.03
N VAL A 373 -8.82 11.46 32.53
CA VAL A 373 -7.49 12.02 32.25
C VAL A 373 -7.14 11.95 30.76
N ARG A 374 -7.46 10.82 30.11
CA ARG A 374 -7.26 10.65 28.65
C ARG A 374 -8.16 11.56 27.83
N ARG A 375 -9.38 11.84 28.29
CA ARG A 375 -10.31 12.75 27.62
C ARG A 375 -9.79 14.20 27.64
N GLU A 376 -9.15 14.60 28.72
CA GLU A 376 -8.48 15.91 28.84
C GLU A 376 -7.14 15.97 28.10
N ASN A 377 -6.56 14.81 27.76
CA ASN A 377 -5.29 14.69 27.06
C ASN A 377 -5.39 13.75 25.85
N PRO A 378 -6.20 14.05 24.82
CA PRO A 378 -6.43 13.14 23.71
C PRO A 378 -5.14 12.67 23.02
N VAL A 379 -5.18 11.53 22.34
CA VAL A 379 -4.05 11.09 21.52
C VAL A 379 -3.70 12.19 20.52
N LEU A 380 -2.42 12.53 20.39
CA LEU A 380 -1.97 13.56 19.45
C LEU A 380 -1.39 12.89 18.21
N LEU A 381 -1.80 13.30 17.02
CA LEU A 381 -1.16 12.96 15.75
C LEU A 381 -0.34 14.15 15.25
N LEU A 382 0.98 14.00 15.21
CA LEU A 382 1.88 14.92 14.52
C LEU A 382 1.99 14.52 13.03
N VAL A 383 1.60 15.41 12.14
CA VAL A 383 1.71 15.23 10.69
C VAL A 383 2.87 16.08 10.19
N CYS A 384 3.88 15.45 9.59
CA CYS A 384 5.00 16.13 8.98
C CYS A 384 5.03 15.78 7.49
N ASP A 385 4.56 16.68 6.62
CA ASP A 385 4.71 16.50 5.17
C ASP A 385 6.00 17.12 4.65
N GLU A 386 6.48 16.52 3.56
CA GLU A 386 7.70 16.84 2.82
C GLU A 386 8.89 17.24 3.70
N ILE A 387 9.19 16.38 4.67
CA ILE A 387 10.26 16.63 5.66
C ILE A 387 11.63 16.91 5.02
N ALA A 388 11.83 16.50 3.77
CA ALA A 388 13.03 16.79 3.02
C ALA A 388 13.26 18.30 2.79
N GLN A 389 12.22 19.14 2.83
CA GLN A 389 12.35 20.59 2.61
C GLN A 389 12.89 21.33 3.85
N TRP A 390 12.61 20.83 5.05
CA TRP A 390 12.85 21.57 6.29
C TRP A 390 13.65 20.79 7.35
N ALA A 391 13.86 19.48 7.19
CA ALA A 391 14.69 18.64 8.07
C ALA A 391 15.96 18.11 7.39
N SER A 392 16.21 18.48 6.13
CA SER A 392 17.42 18.05 5.41
C SER A 392 18.63 18.93 5.74
N PRO A 393 19.85 18.36 5.78
CA PRO A 393 21.07 19.14 5.94
C PRO A 393 21.28 20.11 4.77
N LEU A 394 21.41 21.40 5.06
CA LEU A 394 21.75 22.42 4.06
C LEU A 394 23.28 22.55 3.93
N THR A 395 23.75 22.67 2.70
CA THR A 395 25.17 22.94 2.40
C THR A 395 25.33 24.40 2.00
N VAL A 396 26.16 25.12 2.73
CA VAL A 396 26.52 26.50 2.39
C VAL A 396 27.59 26.48 1.28
N PRO A 397 27.38 27.15 0.13
CA PRO A 397 28.35 27.19 -0.96
C PRO A 397 29.72 27.69 -0.50
N PRO A 398 30.82 27.01 -0.90
CA PRO A 398 32.16 27.48 -0.61
C PRO A 398 32.47 28.76 -1.41
N GLY A 399 33.21 29.70 -0.80
CA GLY A 399 33.72 30.90 -1.49
C GLY A 399 33.02 32.22 -1.15
N LEU A 400 31.90 32.21 -0.42
CA LEU A 400 31.29 33.44 0.10
C LEU A 400 32.05 33.94 1.34
N SER A 401 32.27 35.26 1.44
CA SER A 401 32.85 35.88 2.63
C SER A 401 31.95 35.70 3.85
N LYS A 402 32.51 35.76 5.07
CA LYS A 402 31.75 35.57 6.32
C LYS A 402 30.62 36.60 6.48
N ASP A 403 30.87 37.84 6.03
CA ASP A 403 29.94 38.95 6.15
C ASP A 403 28.95 39.05 4.97
N ASN A 404 28.97 38.09 4.04
CA ASN A 404 28.03 38.08 2.92
C ASN A 404 26.60 37.78 3.46
N PRO A 405 25.60 38.63 3.20
CA PRO A 405 24.24 38.43 3.70
C PRO A 405 23.63 37.07 3.31
N THR A 406 23.92 36.60 2.09
CA THR A 406 23.51 35.27 1.61
C THR A 406 24.11 34.14 2.46
N ARG A 407 25.38 34.29 2.87
CA ARG A 407 26.05 33.29 3.72
C ARG A 407 25.45 33.28 5.12
N ILE A 408 25.19 34.46 5.70
CA ILE A 408 24.58 34.60 7.02
C ILE A 408 23.20 33.94 7.03
N LYS A 409 22.35 34.24 6.02
CA LYS A 409 21.03 33.62 5.85
C LYS A 409 21.12 32.10 5.71
N MET A 410 22.03 31.58 4.89
CA MET A 410 22.17 30.14 4.71
C MET A 410 22.71 29.41 5.95
N GLU A 411 23.60 30.01 6.73
CA GLU A 411 24.05 29.42 8.01
C GLU A 411 22.92 29.42 9.05
N TYR A 412 22.10 30.48 9.10
CA TYR A 412 20.90 30.51 9.94
C TYR A 412 19.91 29.41 9.55
N GLU A 413 19.53 29.34 8.26
CA GLU A 413 18.60 28.31 7.77
C GLU A 413 19.13 26.90 8.01
N LYS A 414 20.43 26.69 7.85
CA LYS A 414 21.10 25.43 8.17
C LYS A 414 20.97 25.08 9.67
N GLY A 415 21.11 26.07 10.55
CA GLY A 415 20.90 25.92 11.99
C GLY A 415 19.47 25.52 12.33
N ILE A 416 18.47 26.22 11.76
CA ILE A 416 17.05 25.92 11.97
C ILE A 416 16.69 24.52 11.42
N ASN A 417 17.15 24.16 10.21
CA ASN A 417 16.93 22.81 9.66
C ASN A 417 17.54 21.72 10.55
N ALA A 418 18.73 21.95 11.11
CA ALA A 418 19.36 21.01 12.03
C ALA A 418 18.56 20.86 13.33
N THR A 419 18.01 21.96 13.85
CA THR A 419 17.11 21.96 15.01
C THR A 419 15.84 21.17 14.72
N ASN A 420 15.17 21.43 13.58
CA ASN A 420 13.98 20.69 13.14
C ASN A 420 14.24 19.19 13.08
N TYR A 421 15.33 18.78 12.43
CA TYR A 421 15.70 17.37 12.33
C TYR A 421 15.97 16.74 13.71
N MET A 422 16.69 17.45 14.59
CA MET A 422 16.97 16.97 15.94
C MET A 422 15.66 16.73 16.72
N LEU A 423 14.72 17.67 16.68
CA LEU A 423 13.45 17.57 17.39
C LEU A 423 12.57 16.45 16.83
N LEU A 424 12.43 16.36 15.50
CA LEU A 424 11.73 15.27 14.81
C LEU A 424 12.29 13.90 15.22
N ARG A 425 13.62 13.78 15.28
CA ARG A 425 14.28 12.54 15.70
C ARG A 425 13.98 12.19 17.17
N LEU A 426 13.99 13.18 18.06
CA LEU A 426 13.68 12.98 19.48
C LEU A 426 12.23 12.52 19.69
N ILE A 427 11.27 13.13 18.98
CA ILE A 427 9.86 12.74 19.00
C ILE A 427 9.72 11.28 18.60
N SER A 428 10.33 10.90 17.47
CA SER A 428 10.31 9.53 16.94
C SER A 428 10.78 8.48 17.96
N GLN A 429 11.75 8.85 18.81
CA GLN A 429 12.35 7.95 19.80
C GLN A 429 11.57 7.88 21.11
N LYS A 430 10.85 8.94 21.49
CA LYS A 430 10.30 9.10 22.84
C LYS A 430 8.78 9.17 22.89
N ALA A 431 8.11 9.71 21.87
CA ALA A 431 6.75 10.21 22.04
C ALA A 431 5.66 9.12 22.14
N ARG A 432 5.94 7.91 21.65
CA ARG A 432 4.99 6.77 21.61
C ARG A 432 4.33 6.47 22.95
N PHE A 433 5.10 6.38 24.04
CA PHE A 433 4.54 5.99 25.35
C PHE A 433 3.59 7.06 25.93
N ALA A 434 3.73 8.31 25.47
CA ALA A 434 2.93 9.46 25.89
C ALA A 434 1.64 9.64 25.07
N GLY A 435 1.29 8.68 24.20
CA GLY A 435 0.09 8.78 23.37
C GLY A 435 0.23 9.79 22.24
N ILE A 436 1.45 9.95 21.71
CA ILE A 436 1.74 10.79 20.55
C ILE A 436 2.10 9.88 19.38
N CYS A 437 1.30 9.96 18.33
CA CYS A 437 1.49 9.31 17.05
C CYS A 437 2.12 10.30 16.07
N PHE A 438 2.79 9.78 15.04
CA PHE A 438 3.47 10.63 14.06
C PHE A 438 3.42 10.01 12.67
N LEU A 439 3.09 10.85 11.69
CA LEU A 439 3.09 10.54 10.28
C LEU A 439 4.15 11.41 9.61
N TYR A 440 5.19 10.78 9.06
CA TYR A 440 6.22 11.48 8.31
C TYR A 440 6.11 11.14 6.83
N ALA A 441 6.12 12.17 5.99
CA ALA A 441 6.02 12.02 4.56
C ALA A 441 7.18 12.68 3.83
N SER A 442 7.66 12.01 2.78
CA SER A 442 8.78 12.48 1.95
C SER A 442 8.71 11.84 0.57
N GLN A 443 9.15 12.55 -0.48
CA GLN A 443 9.25 11.91 -1.81
C GLN A 443 10.28 10.77 -1.87
N SER A 444 11.34 10.87 -1.08
CA SER A 444 12.41 9.87 -1.02
C SER A 444 12.83 9.62 0.43
N ALA A 445 12.77 8.37 0.87
CA ALA A 445 13.05 8.01 2.26
C ALA A 445 14.54 7.74 2.55
N THR A 446 15.39 8.74 2.30
CA THR A 446 16.84 8.62 2.47
C THR A 446 17.33 9.48 3.65
N ALA A 447 18.52 9.17 4.17
CA ALA A 447 19.13 9.94 5.26
C ALA A 447 19.33 11.44 4.94
N PRO A 448 19.74 11.84 3.71
CA PRO A 448 19.78 13.25 3.33
C PRO A 448 18.43 13.96 3.41
N ASN A 449 17.32 13.22 3.36
CA ASN A 449 15.95 13.73 3.39
C ASN A 449 15.34 13.70 4.81
N GLY A 450 16.15 13.64 5.86
CA GLY A 450 15.67 13.59 7.25
C GLY A 450 15.16 12.22 7.71
N LEU A 451 15.35 11.17 6.90
CA LEU A 451 14.91 9.79 7.20
C LEU A 451 16.10 8.85 7.35
N ASP A 452 16.99 9.17 8.28
CA ASP A 452 18.07 8.27 8.65
C ASP A 452 17.54 6.97 9.30
N PRO A 453 18.35 5.91 9.41
CA PRO A 453 17.92 4.66 10.03
C PRO A 453 17.33 4.82 11.45
N SER A 454 17.81 5.78 12.24
CA SER A 454 17.33 5.97 13.62
C SER A 454 15.92 6.54 13.69
N VAL A 455 15.48 7.32 12.69
CA VAL A 455 14.08 7.72 12.54
C VAL A 455 13.25 6.59 11.95
N ARG A 456 13.72 6.00 10.83
CA ARG A 456 12.96 4.98 10.10
C ARG A 456 12.56 3.78 10.96
N THR A 457 13.46 3.24 11.78
CA THR A 457 13.17 2.07 12.63
C THR A 457 11.99 2.30 13.60
N ASN A 458 11.68 3.55 13.95
CA ASN A 458 10.54 3.90 14.81
C ASN A 458 9.21 4.07 14.04
N LEU A 459 9.26 4.08 12.70
CA LEU A 459 8.09 4.13 11.81
C LEU A 459 7.67 2.69 11.50
N SER A 460 6.74 2.16 12.29
CA SER A 460 6.29 0.77 12.20
C SER A 460 5.49 0.47 10.93
N SER A 461 4.69 1.42 10.46
CA SER A 461 3.92 1.30 9.23
C SER A 461 4.64 2.03 8.08
N ARG A 462 4.81 1.35 6.95
CA ARG A 462 5.52 1.86 5.76
C ARG A 462 4.59 1.84 4.57
N ILE A 463 4.34 3.01 3.98
CA ILE A 463 3.41 3.16 2.87
C ILE A 463 4.17 3.81 1.71
N ILE A 464 4.30 3.07 0.62
CA ILE A 464 4.79 3.58 -0.66
C ILE A 464 3.58 3.93 -1.52
N VAL A 465 3.59 5.10 -2.13
CA VAL A 465 2.58 5.59 -3.07
C VAL A 465 3.19 5.67 -4.47
N GLY A 466 2.47 5.13 -5.46
CA GLY A 466 2.85 5.14 -6.86
C GLY A 466 2.98 3.74 -7.45
N ALA A 467 2.60 3.63 -8.73
CA ALA A 467 2.61 2.36 -9.45
C ALA A 467 4.01 1.95 -9.95
N LYS A 468 4.84 2.93 -10.33
CA LYS A 468 6.20 2.71 -10.85
C LYS A 468 7.23 3.30 -9.89
N VAL A 469 7.52 2.57 -8.82
CA VAL A 469 8.48 3.00 -7.81
C VAL A 469 9.79 2.26 -8.01
N ALA A 470 10.90 3.00 -8.04
CA ALA A 470 12.23 2.44 -8.20
C ALA A 470 12.60 1.52 -7.04
N ASP A 471 13.38 0.47 -7.31
CA ASP A 471 13.79 -0.51 -6.31
C ASP A 471 14.59 0.14 -5.17
N SER A 472 15.40 1.17 -5.46
CA SER A 472 16.13 1.94 -4.44
C SER A 472 15.23 2.65 -3.42
N VAL A 473 14.04 3.11 -3.84
CA VAL A 473 13.05 3.72 -2.93
C VAL A 473 12.41 2.62 -2.09
N ARG A 474 12.09 1.47 -2.69
CA ARG A 474 11.53 0.31 -1.98
C ARG A 474 12.46 -0.18 -0.88
N ASP A 475 13.74 -0.34 -1.19
CA ASP A 475 14.78 -0.77 -0.25
C ASP A 475 14.96 0.20 0.92
N ASN A 476 14.65 1.48 0.73
CA ASN A 476 14.76 2.50 1.75
C ASN A 476 13.49 2.66 2.61
N VAL A 477 12.33 2.25 2.11
CA VAL A 477 11.04 2.46 2.78
C VAL A 477 10.53 1.19 3.46
N LEU A 478 10.62 0.02 2.83
CA LEU A 478 10.07 -1.23 3.36
C LEU A 478 11.09 -1.92 4.28
N ASN A 479 10.62 -2.75 5.22
CA ASN A 479 11.54 -3.53 6.05
C ASN A 479 12.05 -4.76 5.28
N ASP A 480 11.20 -5.39 4.46
CA ASP A 480 11.57 -6.49 3.57
C ASP A 480 11.13 -6.18 2.12
N ALA A 481 11.90 -5.31 1.46
CA ALA A 481 11.63 -4.88 0.09
C ALA A 481 11.70 -6.01 -0.94
N LYS A 482 12.47 -7.08 -0.65
CA LYS A 482 12.70 -8.22 -1.55
C LYS A 482 11.50 -9.15 -1.59
N SER A 483 10.89 -9.43 -0.44
CA SER A 483 9.69 -10.26 -0.37
C SER A 483 8.41 -9.47 -0.65
N ALA A 484 8.44 -8.14 -0.50
CA ALA A 484 7.28 -7.31 -0.74
C ALA A 484 6.83 -7.35 -2.22
N PRO A 485 5.51 -7.40 -2.49
CA PRO A 485 5.01 -7.42 -3.85
C PRO A 485 5.30 -6.11 -4.59
N LYS A 486 5.25 -6.16 -5.93
CA LYS A 486 5.26 -4.99 -6.81
C LYS A 486 3.86 -4.75 -7.35
N VAL A 487 3.53 -3.49 -7.65
CA VAL A 487 2.31 -3.17 -8.39
C VAL A 487 2.43 -3.79 -9.78
N GLY A 488 1.46 -4.63 -10.16
CA GLY A 488 1.51 -5.37 -11.43
C GLY A 488 1.38 -4.45 -12.64
N GLU A 489 2.16 -4.69 -13.69
CA GLU A 489 2.11 -3.90 -14.93
C GLU A 489 0.73 -3.90 -15.58
N TYR A 490 -0.03 -4.99 -15.42
CA TYR A 490 -1.39 -5.11 -15.92
C TYR A 490 -2.37 -4.12 -15.27
N LEU A 491 -2.11 -3.65 -14.05
CA LEU A 491 -2.90 -2.58 -13.40
C LEU A 491 -2.64 -1.21 -14.04
N ILE A 492 -1.42 -1.03 -14.56
CA ILE A 492 -0.99 0.19 -15.24
C ILE A 492 -1.59 0.22 -16.63
N SER A 493 -1.47 -0.86 -17.39
CA SER A 493 -2.02 -0.96 -18.76
C SER A 493 -3.54 -0.89 -18.80
N SER A 494 -4.23 -1.34 -17.75
CA SER A 494 -5.68 -1.21 -17.59
C SER A 494 -6.15 0.15 -17.05
N GLY A 495 -5.23 1.07 -16.75
CA GLY A 495 -5.56 2.44 -16.32
C GLY A 495 -6.14 2.54 -14.91
N VAL A 496 -5.94 1.54 -14.05
CA VAL A 496 -6.45 1.52 -12.67
C VAL A 496 -5.36 1.77 -11.62
N SER A 497 -4.13 2.09 -12.04
CA SER A 497 -2.97 2.21 -11.16
C SER A 497 -2.85 3.53 -10.39
N VAL A 498 -3.65 4.55 -10.71
CA VAL A 498 -3.65 5.82 -9.96
C VAL A 498 -4.12 5.57 -8.51
N GLY A 499 -3.41 6.13 -7.53
CA GLY A 499 -3.67 5.90 -6.11
C GLY A 499 -3.25 4.51 -5.61
N THR A 500 -2.55 3.72 -6.45
CA THR A 500 -1.99 2.43 -6.01
C THR A 500 -0.61 2.58 -5.40
N GLY A 501 -0.24 1.61 -4.58
CA GLY A 501 1.06 1.56 -3.94
C GLY A 501 1.31 0.24 -3.26
N VAL A 502 2.34 0.20 -2.43
CA VAL A 502 2.70 -0.96 -1.60
C VAL A 502 2.76 -0.50 -0.15
N CYS A 503 2.11 -1.21 0.75
CA CYS A 503 2.18 -0.92 2.18
C CYS A 503 2.58 -2.15 2.98
N GLU A 504 3.35 -1.92 4.04
CA GLU A 504 3.73 -2.87 5.08
C GLU A 504 3.30 -2.25 6.41
N LEU A 505 2.16 -2.72 6.94
CA LEU A 505 1.59 -2.20 8.18
C LEU A 505 2.15 -2.98 9.38
N GLY A 506 2.16 -2.37 10.56
CA GLY A 506 2.67 -3.02 11.78
C GLY A 506 2.10 -4.44 11.98
N GLY A 507 2.98 -5.45 11.99
CA GLY A 507 2.62 -6.86 12.19
C GLY A 507 1.92 -7.54 11.02
N LYS A 508 1.84 -6.90 9.83
CA LYS A 508 1.20 -7.44 8.62
C LYS A 508 2.20 -7.58 7.48
N GLU A 509 1.98 -8.57 6.62
CA GLU A 509 2.75 -8.73 5.40
C GLU A 509 2.55 -7.56 4.43
N ALA A 510 3.58 -7.25 3.65
CA ALA A 510 3.50 -6.23 2.64
C ALA A 510 2.48 -6.61 1.54
N CYS A 511 1.65 -5.65 1.12
CA CYS A 511 0.63 -5.88 0.10
C CYS A 511 0.51 -4.69 -0.86
N VAL A 512 0.00 -4.98 -2.05
CA VAL A 512 -0.43 -3.94 -3.00
C VAL A 512 -1.77 -3.40 -2.55
N TYR A 513 -1.95 -2.08 -2.59
CA TYR A 513 -3.19 -1.41 -2.21
C TYR A 513 -3.61 -0.36 -3.23
N LYS A 514 -4.85 0.12 -3.08
CA LYS A 514 -5.33 1.35 -3.70
C LYS A 514 -6.05 2.23 -2.67
N SER A 515 -5.70 3.50 -2.62
CA SER A 515 -6.24 4.46 -1.64
C SER A 515 -7.72 4.76 -1.88
N PHE A 516 -8.40 5.17 -0.81
CA PHE A 516 -9.76 5.69 -0.93
C PHE A 516 -9.75 7.11 -1.50
N TYR A 517 -10.67 7.37 -2.41
CA TYR A 517 -10.84 8.67 -3.04
C TYR A 517 -12.29 8.86 -3.47
N VAL A 518 -12.79 10.08 -3.31
CA VAL A 518 -14.09 10.50 -3.81
C VAL A 518 -14.02 11.99 -4.12
N ASP A 519 -14.60 12.39 -5.25
CA ASP A 519 -14.86 13.77 -5.63
C ASP A 519 -16.35 13.95 -5.93
N ASP A 520 -16.88 15.15 -5.71
CA ASP A 520 -18.24 15.50 -6.10
C ASP A 520 -18.20 16.67 -7.08
N LYS A 521 -17.89 16.33 -8.33
CA LYS A 521 -17.84 17.29 -9.43
C LYS A 521 -19.18 17.96 -9.71
N ALA A 522 -20.30 17.35 -9.31
CA ALA A 522 -21.62 17.94 -9.54
C ALA A 522 -21.85 19.15 -8.63
N HIS A 523 -21.32 19.11 -7.40
CA HIS A 523 -21.41 20.20 -6.44
C HIS A 523 -20.11 21.02 -6.32
N GLY A 524 -19.07 20.68 -7.10
CA GLY A 524 -17.77 21.36 -7.08
C GLY A 524 -16.98 21.12 -5.80
N LEU A 525 -17.19 19.98 -5.12
CA LEU A 525 -16.48 19.63 -3.90
C LEU A 525 -15.29 18.72 -4.23
N GLU A 526 -14.11 19.14 -3.80
CA GLU A 526 -12.91 18.32 -3.85
C GLU A 526 -12.88 17.34 -2.67
N PHE A 527 -11.95 16.38 -2.72
CA PHE A 527 -11.85 15.33 -1.71
C PHE A 527 -11.69 15.89 -0.28
N SER A 528 -10.88 16.94 -0.09
CA SER A 528 -10.67 17.61 1.19
C SER A 528 -11.94 18.30 1.72
N ASP A 529 -12.78 18.85 0.82
CA ASP A 529 -14.05 19.47 1.21
C ASP A 529 -15.03 18.42 1.76
N ILE A 530 -15.08 17.24 1.12
CA ILE A 530 -15.91 16.12 1.56
C ILE A 530 -15.45 15.63 2.94
N LEU A 531 -14.14 15.48 3.16
CA LEU A 531 -13.58 15.12 4.46
C LEU A 531 -13.96 16.15 5.53
N ARG A 532 -13.83 17.45 5.24
CA ARG A 532 -14.20 18.53 6.16
C ARG A 532 -15.68 18.50 6.50
N GLN A 533 -16.56 18.39 5.52
CA GLN A 533 -18.01 18.34 5.73
C GLN A 533 -18.43 17.18 6.62
N HIS A 534 -17.88 15.99 6.38
CA HIS A 534 -18.13 14.83 7.23
C HIS A 534 -17.59 15.03 8.65
N LEU A 535 -16.38 15.57 8.79
CA LEU A 535 -15.78 15.78 10.10
C LEU A 535 -16.57 16.81 10.92
N MET A 536 -17.02 17.92 10.33
CA MET A 536 -17.83 18.94 11.00
C MET A 536 -19.12 18.37 11.64
N GLN A 537 -19.73 17.35 11.03
CA GLN A 537 -20.93 16.71 11.55
C GLN A 537 -20.64 15.82 12.78
N ARG A 538 -19.42 15.27 12.88
CA ARG A 538 -19.04 14.31 13.94
C ARG A 538 -18.26 14.97 15.07
N ARG A 539 -17.39 15.91 14.74
CA ARG A 539 -16.51 16.60 15.66
C ARG A 539 -16.49 18.09 15.29
N PRO A 540 -17.25 18.94 16.02
CA PRO A 540 -17.18 20.37 15.84
C PRO A 540 -15.74 20.88 15.97
N PRO A 541 -15.33 21.87 15.16
CA PRO A 541 -14.02 22.47 15.26
C PRO A 541 -13.83 23.13 16.64
N GLN A 542 -12.60 23.09 17.14
CA GLN A 542 -12.23 23.73 18.41
C GLN A 542 -11.69 25.16 18.19
N GLY A 543 -11.13 25.42 17.01
CA GLY A 543 -10.59 26.72 16.62
C GLY A 543 -11.26 27.28 15.37
N ASN A 544 -10.50 28.11 14.66
CA ASN A 544 -10.90 28.76 13.41
C ASN A 544 -9.76 28.64 12.38
N GLY A 545 -9.87 29.36 11.26
CA GLY A 545 -8.87 29.34 10.20
C GLY A 545 -7.47 29.87 10.58
N GLN A 546 -7.23 30.27 11.83
CA GLN A 546 -5.92 30.65 12.41
C GLN A 546 -5.54 29.76 13.61
N ALA A 547 -6.22 28.63 13.80
CA ALA A 547 -5.92 27.72 14.91
C ALA A 547 -4.47 27.22 14.86
N GLY A 548 -3.87 27.12 16.04
CA GLY A 548 -2.51 26.62 16.24
C GLY A 548 -1.38 27.57 15.82
N HIS A 549 -1.70 28.79 15.39
CA HIS A 549 -0.72 29.79 14.97
C HIS A 549 0.28 30.14 16.08
N TRP A 550 1.48 30.54 15.66
CA TRP A 550 2.56 30.98 16.52
C TRP A 550 2.87 32.46 16.29
N ASP A 551 2.80 33.27 17.33
CA ASP A 551 3.40 34.61 17.31
C ASP A 551 4.93 34.55 17.40
N TRP A 552 5.61 35.55 16.85
CA TRP A 552 7.07 35.55 16.76
C TRP A 552 7.77 35.53 18.13
N GLU A 553 7.22 36.23 19.13
CA GLU A 553 7.80 36.25 20.48
C GLU A 553 7.74 34.86 21.13
N SER A 554 6.63 34.14 20.95
CA SER A 554 6.46 32.76 21.40
C SER A 554 7.36 31.78 20.65
N ILE A 555 7.63 32.00 19.35
CA ILE A 555 8.62 31.24 18.59
C ILE A 555 10.00 31.42 19.20
N VAL A 556 10.45 32.67 19.41
CA VAL A 556 11.77 32.98 19.96
C VAL A 556 11.92 32.42 21.38
N ARG A 557 10.87 32.49 22.21
CA ARG A 557 10.88 31.92 23.56
C ARG A 557 11.05 30.40 23.54
N THR A 558 10.38 29.73 22.60
CA THR A 558 10.38 28.27 22.48
C THR A 558 11.65 27.76 21.81
N VAL A 559 12.15 28.50 20.81
CA VAL A 559 13.33 28.18 20.00
C VAL A 559 14.27 29.38 20.01
N PRO A 560 15.14 29.53 21.03
CA PRO A 560 16.01 30.69 21.16
C PRO A 560 16.91 30.95 19.94
N ALA A 561 17.27 29.90 19.19
CA ALA A 561 18.01 30.03 17.93
C ALA A 561 17.28 30.88 16.89
N ALA A 562 15.95 31.00 16.96
CA ALA A 562 15.18 31.84 16.06
C ALA A 562 15.48 33.34 16.25
N ALA A 563 15.95 33.77 17.43
CA ALA A 563 16.37 35.15 17.70
C ALA A 563 17.58 35.58 16.85
N GLU A 564 18.36 34.62 16.35
CA GLU A 564 19.52 34.88 15.49
C GLU A 564 19.14 35.10 14.02
N LYS A 565 17.83 35.19 13.71
CA LYS A 565 17.35 35.42 12.35
C LYS A 565 17.95 36.73 11.83
N PRO A 566 18.70 36.69 10.71
CA PRO A 566 19.22 37.91 10.12
C PRO A 566 18.07 38.76 9.60
N ASP A 567 18.18 40.08 9.78
CA ASP A 567 17.27 41.05 9.17
C ASP A 567 17.37 40.94 7.64
N ASP A 568 16.39 40.29 7.04
CA ASP A 568 16.31 40.08 5.60
C ASP A 568 15.32 41.03 4.92
N GLY A 569 14.85 42.06 5.64
CA GLY A 569 13.88 43.04 5.17
C GLY A 569 12.48 42.46 4.93
N SER A 570 12.23 41.19 5.27
CA SER A 570 10.88 40.63 5.30
C SER A 570 10.27 40.89 6.67
N MET A 571 9.53 42.01 6.78
CA MET A 571 8.64 42.19 7.93
C MET A 571 7.56 41.12 7.86
N TYR A 572 7.46 40.31 8.91
CA TYR A 572 6.18 39.70 9.26
C TYR A 572 5.20 40.85 9.46
N ALA A 573 4.00 40.73 8.89
CA ALA A 573 2.93 41.70 9.07
C ALA A 573 2.42 41.63 10.51
N ASP A 574 3.18 42.19 11.45
CA ASP A 574 2.67 42.62 12.74
C ASP A 574 2.00 43.98 12.53
N ASP A 575 0.69 44.05 12.79
CA ASP A 575 -0.16 45.24 12.65
C ASP A 575 0.17 46.38 13.66
N ASP A 576 1.34 46.37 14.29
CA ASP A 576 1.79 47.42 15.21
C ASP A 576 3.27 47.76 14.94
N GLU A 577 3.54 48.48 13.84
CA GLU A 577 4.84 49.14 13.67
C GLU A 577 5.02 50.24 14.74
N PRO A 578 6.10 50.23 15.54
CA PRO A 578 6.56 51.45 16.19
C PRO A 578 7.09 52.39 15.10
N VAL A 579 6.39 53.52 14.92
CA VAL A 579 6.73 54.64 14.03
C VAL A 579 8.25 54.77 13.85
N SER A 580 8.72 54.55 12.64
CA SER A 580 10.14 54.65 12.28
C SER A 580 10.72 56.01 12.70
N ARG A 581 11.99 56.04 13.16
CA ARG A 581 12.71 57.30 13.44
C ARG A 581 12.73 58.26 12.24
N LEU A 582 12.60 57.75 11.01
CA LEU A 582 12.49 58.55 9.79
C LEU A 582 11.17 59.34 9.71
N GLU A 583 10.10 58.84 10.31
CA GLU A 583 8.82 59.54 10.40
C GLU A 583 8.77 60.51 11.60
N GLN A 584 9.54 60.25 12.67
CA GLN A 584 9.68 61.16 13.81
C GLN A 584 10.65 62.32 13.57
N GLU A 585 11.76 62.11 12.87
CA GLU A 585 12.83 63.11 12.71
C GLU A 585 12.89 63.77 11.33
N GLY A 586 12.01 63.38 10.40
CA GLY A 586 12.03 63.87 9.02
C GLY A 586 13.25 63.33 8.27
N GLY A 587 13.02 62.75 7.09
CA GLY A 587 14.11 62.24 6.26
C GLY A 587 15.22 63.26 6.02
N PHE A 588 16.46 62.77 5.88
CA PHE A 588 17.59 63.58 5.44
C PHE A 588 17.24 64.33 4.14
N GLY A 589 17.04 65.65 4.25
CA GLY A 589 17.01 66.55 3.09
C GLY A 589 15.75 67.41 2.88
N GLU A 590 14.85 67.56 3.85
CA GLU A 590 13.74 68.54 3.75
C GLU A 590 13.99 69.86 4.49
N ASP A 591 15.19 70.40 4.38
CA ASP A 591 15.36 71.86 4.50
C ASP A 591 15.41 72.40 3.07
N GLY A 592 14.27 72.88 2.58
CA GLY A 592 14.04 73.40 1.22
C GLY A 592 14.91 74.60 0.82
N ARG A 593 16.23 74.43 0.82
CA ARG A 593 17.25 75.38 0.34
C ARG A 593 18.07 74.87 -0.83
N ASP A 594 17.97 73.59 -1.21
CA ASP A 594 18.77 73.01 -2.31
C ASP A 594 17.94 72.48 -3.49
N VAL A 595 16.74 73.03 -3.72
CA VAL A 595 15.87 72.69 -4.87
C VAL A 595 15.92 73.72 -6.00
N ALA A 596 17.04 74.41 -6.14
CA ALA A 596 17.31 75.29 -7.28
C ALA A 596 18.75 75.11 -7.74
N GLU A 597 19.03 74.07 -8.54
CA GLU A 597 20.12 74.04 -9.55
C GLU A 597 20.29 72.69 -10.30
N ARG A 598 19.24 71.85 -10.43
CA ARG A 598 19.34 70.59 -11.19
C ARG A 598 19.31 70.71 -12.73
N ASP A 599 19.16 71.93 -13.26
CA ASP A 599 19.18 72.24 -14.70
C ASP A 599 20.22 73.31 -15.09
N ALA A 600 21.33 73.42 -14.34
CA ALA A 600 22.44 74.26 -14.77
C ALA A 600 23.31 73.51 -15.81
N PRO A 601 23.59 74.09 -17.00
CA PRO A 601 24.43 73.45 -18.01
C PRO A 601 25.85 73.22 -17.47
N LEU A 602 26.42 72.03 -17.70
CA LEU A 602 27.80 71.68 -17.33
C LEU A 602 28.75 72.81 -17.74
N ARG A 603 29.59 73.29 -16.81
CA ARG A 603 30.56 74.38 -17.07
C ARG A 603 32.00 73.86 -17.01
N GLY A 604 32.89 74.54 -17.72
CA GLY A 604 34.34 74.31 -17.65
C GLY A 604 34.78 72.94 -18.17
N ALA A 605 35.77 72.35 -17.50
CA ALA A 605 36.43 71.11 -17.91
C ALA A 605 35.47 69.92 -18.11
N ALA A 606 34.38 69.85 -17.32
CA ALA A 606 33.37 68.80 -17.44
C ALA A 606 32.61 68.87 -18.77
N ARG A 607 32.30 70.08 -19.27
CA ARG A 607 31.66 70.27 -20.58
C ARG A 607 32.62 69.94 -21.73
N ALA A 608 33.89 70.31 -21.59
CA ALA A 608 34.91 70.00 -22.60
C ALA A 608 35.16 68.48 -22.71
N ALA A 609 35.21 67.77 -21.58
CA ALA A 609 35.35 66.31 -21.56
C ALA A 609 34.15 65.60 -22.19
N HIS A 610 32.92 66.04 -21.87
CA HIS A 610 31.71 65.49 -22.46
C HIS A 610 31.61 65.75 -23.97
N MET A 611 31.95 66.96 -24.43
CA MET A 611 31.99 67.28 -25.86
C MET A 611 33.05 66.48 -26.61
N SER A 612 34.25 66.32 -26.04
CA SER A 612 35.32 65.50 -26.62
C SER A 612 34.91 64.02 -26.76
N ALA A 613 34.23 63.47 -25.75
CA ALA A 613 33.71 62.11 -25.79
C ALA A 613 32.64 61.93 -26.89
N ILE A 614 31.77 62.91 -27.07
CA ILE A 614 30.75 62.89 -28.14
C ILE A 614 31.40 63.00 -29.52
N GLU A 615 32.42 63.85 -29.70
CA GLU A 615 33.14 63.99 -30.96
C GLU A 615 33.92 62.71 -31.31
N GLN A 616 34.58 62.08 -30.34
CA GLN A 616 35.23 60.79 -30.53
C GLN A 616 34.23 59.69 -30.92
N ALA A 617 33.07 59.66 -30.28
CA ALA A 617 32.02 58.69 -30.61
C ALA A 617 31.49 58.88 -32.05
N LYS A 618 31.31 60.13 -32.49
CA LYS A 618 30.90 60.45 -33.87
C LYS A 618 31.98 60.10 -34.89
N LEU A 619 33.26 60.37 -34.59
CA LEU A 619 34.37 60.06 -35.49
C LEU A 619 34.56 58.54 -35.63
N THR A 620 34.37 57.79 -34.54
CA THR A 620 34.41 56.33 -34.53
C THR A 620 33.25 55.73 -35.33
N ALA A 621 32.05 56.32 -35.22
CA ALA A 621 30.89 55.89 -36.02
C ALA A 621 31.08 56.18 -37.52
N GLN A 622 31.66 57.33 -37.89
CA GLN A 622 31.96 57.67 -39.29
C GLN A 622 33.06 56.79 -39.89
N LEU A 623 34.14 56.52 -39.15
CA LEU A 623 35.21 55.62 -39.59
C LEU A 623 34.74 54.15 -39.72
N SER A 624 33.75 53.75 -38.93
CA SER A 624 33.13 52.43 -39.04
C SER A 624 32.20 52.33 -40.26
N ALA A 625 31.55 53.42 -40.66
CA ALA A 625 30.71 53.49 -41.84
C ALA A 625 31.52 53.56 -43.16
N GLU A 626 32.70 54.17 -43.16
CA GLU A 626 33.57 54.26 -44.37
C GLU A 626 34.41 53.00 -44.64
N LYS A 627 34.52 52.07 -43.68
CA LYS A 627 35.24 50.80 -43.83
C LYS A 627 34.38 49.61 -44.27
N GLY A 628 33.10 49.85 -44.60
CA GLY A 628 32.27 48.92 -45.36
C GLY A 628 32.27 47.46 -44.90
N MET A 629 31.97 47.22 -43.63
CA MET A 629 31.41 45.93 -43.17
C MET A 629 29.91 46.08 -42.97
#